data_AF-A0A1U7GDH9-F1
#
_entry.id   AF-A0A1U7GDH9-F1
#
_cell.length_a   1.000
_cell.length_b   1.000
_cell.length_c   1.000
_cell.angle_alpha   90.00
_cell.angle_beta   90.00
_cell.angle_gamma   90.00
#
_symmetry.space_group_name_H-M   'P 1'
#
loop_
_entity.id
_entity.type
_entity.pdbx_description
1 polymer ?
#
loop_
_entity_poly.entity_id
_entity_poly.type
_entity_poly.pdbx_seq_one_letter_code
_entity_poly.pdbx_strand_id
1 'polypeptide(L)'
;MLVEDCVGVGRAFGGGVAYPKVRPDEPSTFRRCYFLALDFVGDTAAVLVGGSEDAMPDRPHAVFEDCTLVHPDNALALSYAGRKTRVKLTRCRLIALNFTQPEMGGKSTGVICTQGHAPGGSLHVDLEDCRLAGYSVLTPGPDGEATTFSTTGRNTAYLQFKQPTPEGFERIGTWPADLFAAIAPPPFGDAVIPPGR
;
A
#
# COMPACT_ATOMS: atom_id res chain seq x y z
N MET A 1 1.96 18.09 6.98
CA MET A 1 3.31 17.47 6.79
C MET A 1 3.47 17.01 5.35
N LEU A 2 4.64 17.28 4.73
CA LEU A 2 5.01 16.80 3.39
C LEU A 2 6.31 15.97 3.49
N VAL A 3 6.31 14.79 2.88
CA VAL A 3 7.49 13.94 2.66
C VAL A 3 7.59 13.71 1.16
N GLU A 4 8.70 14.08 0.55
CA GLU A 4 8.84 14.09 -0.91
C GLU A 4 10.22 13.57 -1.34
N ASP A 5 10.28 12.80 -2.42
CA ASP A 5 11.52 12.27 -3.01
C ASP A 5 12.38 11.46 -2.00
N CYS A 6 11.72 10.68 -1.15
CA CYS A 6 12.36 9.94 -0.05
C CYS A 6 12.33 8.42 -0.25
N VAL A 7 13.34 7.75 0.32
CA VAL A 7 13.36 6.30 0.49
C VAL A 7 13.21 5.98 1.98
N GLY A 8 12.15 5.27 2.34
CA GLY A 8 11.92 4.81 3.70
C GLY A 8 12.05 3.30 3.80
N VAL A 9 13.03 2.83 4.57
CA VAL A 9 13.22 1.41 4.88
C VAL A 9 13.12 1.23 6.38
N GLY A 10 12.14 0.46 6.82
CA GLY A 10 11.99 0.14 8.23
C GLY A 10 12.07 -1.34 8.50
N ARG A 11 12.29 -1.69 9.76
CA ARG A 11 12.09 -3.08 10.22
C ARG A 11 10.63 -3.46 10.01
N ALA A 12 9.70 -2.77 10.68
CA ALA A 12 8.27 -3.07 10.61
C ALA A 12 7.54 -2.29 9.51
N PHE A 13 7.91 -1.00 9.30
CA PHE A 13 7.22 -0.11 8.34
C PHE A 13 8.21 0.81 7.64
N GLY A 14 8.13 0.90 6.31
CA GLY A 14 8.93 1.84 5.53
C GLY A 14 8.47 3.29 5.68
N GLY A 15 7.17 3.50 5.89
CA GLY A 15 6.60 4.82 6.10
C GLY A 15 5.13 4.79 6.53
N GLY A 16 4.48 5.95 6.43
CA GLY A 16 3.08 6.13 6.78
C GLY A 16 2.85 7.00 8.01
N VAL A 17 1.63 7.01 8.51
CA VAL A 17 1.22 7.84 9.64
C VAL A 17 0.15 7.11 10.45
N ALA A 18 0.38 6.99 11.75
CA ALA A 18 -0.53 6.36 12.67
C ALA A 18 -1.01 7.36 13.73
N TYR A 19 -2.30 7.27 14.03
CA TYR A 19 -3.03 8.02 15.04
C TYR A 19 -3.11 9.55 14.82
N PRO A 20 -3.11 10.11 13.59
CA PRO A 20 -3.50 11.50 13.43
C PRO A 20 -5.02 11.61 13.59
N LYS A 21 -5.48 12.85 13.79
CA LYS A 21 -6.80 13.28 13.34
C LYS A 21 -6.68 13.95 11.99
N VAL A 22 -7.69 13.83 11.14
CA VAL A 22 -7.78 14.48 9.84
C VAL A 22 -7.62 15.99 9.99
N ARG A 23 -6.77 16.54 9.12
CA ARG A 23 -6.57 17.98 8.93
C ARG A 23 -6.89 18.29 7.48
N PRO A 24 -8.12 18.71 7.15
CA PRO A 24 -8.56 18.87 5.76
C PRO A 24 -7.65 19.77 4.93
N ASP A 25 -7.15 20.84 5.54
CA ASP A 25 -6.30 21.85 4.89
C ASP A 25 -4.81 21.54 5.01
N GLU A 26 -4.43 20.50 5.76
CA GLU A 26 -3.04 20.13 6.02
C GLU A 26 -2.84 18.60 6.05
N PRO A 27 -3.20 17.86 4.98
CA PRO A 27 -3.08 16.41 4.98
C PRO A 27 -1.61 15.97 5.07
N SER A 28 -1.37 14.83 5.70
CA SER A 28 -0.05 14.19 5.63
C SER A 28 0.17 13.69 4.21
N THR A 29 1.10 14.30 3.49
CA THR A 29 1.30 14.02 2.06
C THR A 29 2.66 13.38 1.84
N PHE A 30 2.66 12.28 1.08
CA PHE A 30 3.84 11.55 0.65
C PHE A 30 3.88 11.58 -0.87
N ARG A 31 4.95 12.11 -1.48
CA ARG A 31 5.04 12.25 -2.93
C ARG A 31 6.35 11.71 -3.48
N ARG A 32 6.28 10.90 -4.55
CA ARG A 32 7.47 10.31 -5.21
C ARG A 32 8.37 9.57 -4.22
N CYS A 33 7.76 8.89 -3.24
CA CYS A 33 8.48 8.15 -2.22
C CYS A 33 8.56 6.65 -2.55
N TYR A 34 9.61 6.01 -2.08
CA TYR A 34 9.79 4.56 -2.11
C TYR A 34 9.78 4.01 -0.68
N PHE A 35 8.87 3.11 -0.36
CA PHE A 35 8.74 2.52 0.97
C PHE A 35 8.92 1.00 0.93
N LEU A 36 9.72 0.50 1.87
CA LEU A 36 10.00 -0.92 2.06
C LEU A 36 9.99 -1.26 3.56
N ALA A 37 9.45 -2.43 3.91
CA ALA A 37 9.70 -3.04 5.22
C ALA A 37 10.37 -4.41 5.08
N LEU A 38 11.22 -4.73 6.06
CA LEU A 38 12.08 -5.91 6.06
C LEU A 38 11.51 -7.09 6.85
N ASP A 39 10.65 -6.81 7.82
CA ASP A 39 9.91 -7.80 8.59
C ASP A 39 8.67 -8.27 7.80
N PHE A 40 8.06 -9.37 8.23
CA PHE A 40 6.88 -9.93 7.56
C PHE A 40 5.89 -10.57 8.55
N VAL A 41 6.14 -10.46 9.86
CA VAL A 41 5.29 -11.04 10.90
C VAL A 41 4.64 -9.94 11.74
N GLY A 42 3.34 -10.04 11.96
CA GLY A 42 2.56 -9.10 12.78
C GLY A 42 2.10 -7.88 12.00
N ASP A 43 1.86 -6.78 12.71
CA ASP A 43 1.50 -5.49 12.11
C ASP A 43 2.75 -4.92 11.41
N THR A 44 2.97 -5.29 10.14
CA THR A 44 4.11 -4.90 9.30
C THR A 44 3.63 -4.70 7.87
N ALA A 45 4.17 -3.68 7.19
CA ALA A 45 3.74 -3.26 5.86
C ALA A 45 4.79 -2.34 5.22
N ALA A 46 4.77 -2.15 3.90
CA ALA A 46 5.55 -1.07 3.30
C ALA A 46 5.14 0.28 3.90
N VAL A 47 3.82 0.49 4.03
CA VAL A 47 3.22 1.67 4.64
C VAL A 47 2.16 1.27 5.65
N LEU A 48 2.25 1.83 6.86
CA LEU A 48 1.24 1.68 7.90
C LEU A 48 0.41 2.95 8.07
N VAL A 49 -0.91 2.81 8.13
CA VAL A 49 -1.82 3.93 8.34
C VAL A 49 -2.81 3.64 9.46
N GLY A 50 -3.23 4.66 10.20
CA GLY A 50 -4.30 4.50 11.18
C GLY A 50 -4.83 5.84 11.64
N GLY A 51 -6.14 6.06 11.55
CA GLY A 51 -6.84 7.26 12.04
C GLY A 51 -7.29 7.15 13.49
N SER A 52 -7.74 8.26 14.07
CA SER A 52 -8.24 8.36 15.46
C SER A 52 -9.75 8.64 15.54
N GLU A 53 -10.43 8.64 14.40
CA GLU A 53 -11.78 9.12 14.20
C GLU A 53 -12.82 8.10 14.69
N ASP A 54 -13.93 8.60 15.21
CA ASP A 54 -15.09 7.80 15.60
C ASP A 54 -15.95 7.38 14.39
N ALA A 55 -15.95 8.20 13.32
CA ALA A 55 -16.69 7.98 12.08
C ALA A 55 -15.77 8.15 10.86
N MET A 56 -16.08 7.50 9.75
CA MET A 56 -15.26 7.62 8.53
C MET A 56 -15.24 9.07 8.03
N PRO A 57 -14.08 9.72 7.94
CA PRO A 57 -14.02 11.12 7.51
C PRO A 57 -14.17 11.26 5.99
N ASP A 58 -14.66 12.43 5.57
CA ASP A 58 -14.79 12.79 4.15
C ASP A 58 -13.44 13.10 3.48
N ARG A 59 -12.41 13.36 4.29
CA ARG A 59 -11.05 13.69 3.84
C ARG A 59 -10.05 12.66 4.32
N PRO A 60 -8.98 12.38 3.54
CA PRO A 60 -7.98 11.40 3.92
C PRO A 60 -7.09 11.93 5.05
N HIS A 61 -6.59 10.99 5.86
CA HIS A 61 -5.55 11.23 6.86
C HIS A 61 -4.19 11.39 6.19
N ALA A 62 -3.97 10.59 5.14
CA ALA A 62 -2.75 10.57 4.36
C ALA A 62 -3.05 10.49 2.86
N VAL A 63 -2.26 11.22 2.08
CA VAL A 63 -2.28 11.22 0.62
C VAL A 63 -0.93 10.72 0.12
N PHE A 64 -0.94 9.76 -0.79
CA PHE A 64 0.23 9.21 -1.46
C PHE A 64 0.14 9.51 -2.95
N GLU A 65 1.17 10.14 -3.50
CA GLU A 65 1.20 10.56 -4.91
C GLU A 65 2.45 10.03 -5.58
N ASP A 66 2.29 9.16 -6.59
CA ASP A 66 3.39 8.54 -7.34
C ASP A 66 4.40 7.81 -6.45
N CYS A 67 3.91 7.17 -5.39
CA CYS A 67 4.73 6.39 -4.46
C CYS A 67 4.85 4.92 -4.91
N THR A 68 5.94 4.27 -4.51
CA THR A 68 6.15 2.82 -4.64
C THR A 68 6.20 2.20 -3.26
N LEU A 69 5.31 1.24 -2.99
CA LEU A 69 5.11 0.60 -1.70
C LEU A 69 5.41 -0.89 -1.89
N VAL A 70 6.50 -1.40 -1.32
CA VAL A 70 6.96 -2.78 -1.51
C VAL A 70 7.08 -3.50 -0.18
N HIS A 71 6.56 -4.72 -0.11
CA HIS A 71 6.67 -5.55 1.09
C HIS A 71 6.60 -7.04 0.72
N PRO A 72 7.18 -7.94 1.53
CA PRO A 72 6.99 -9.36 1.33
C PRO A 72 5.51 -9.77 1.31
N ASP A 73 4.65 -9.22 2.16
CA ASP A 73 3.30 -9.77 2.34
C ASP A 73 2.11 -8.83 2.01
N ASN A 74 2.26 -7.52 2.20
CA ASN A 74 1.21 -6.50 1.99
C ASN A 74 1.81 -5.10 1.79
N ALA A 75 1.27 -4.28 0.88
CA ALA A 75 1.86 -2.97 0.59
C ALA A 75 1.37 -1.87 1.55
N LEU A 76 0.08 -1.88 1.88
CA LEU A 76 -0.57 -0.90 2.75
C LEU A 76 -1.29 -1.67 3.86
N ALA A 77 -1.09 -1.29 5.13
CA ALA A 77 -1.83 -1.89 6.24
C ALA A 77 -2.52 -0.84 7.13
N LEU A 78 -3.68 -1.23 7.67
CA LEU A 78 -4.29 -0.56 8.80
C LEU A 78 -3.59 -0.98 10.09
N SER A 79 -3.09 -0.02 10.87
CA SER A 79 -2.54 -0.27 12.19
C SER A 79 -3.56 -0.94 13.11
N TYR A 80 -3.09 -1.87 13.96
CA TYR A 80 -3.94 -2.51 14.97
C TYR A 80 -4.70 -1.51 15.86
N ALA A 81 -4.12 -0.33 16.12
CA ALA A 81 -4.72 0.73 16.92
C ALA A 81 -5.45 1.80 16.08
N GLY A 82 -5.50 1.62 14.76
CA GLY A 82 -6.24 2.50 13.85
C GLY A 82 -7.76 2.33 14.01
N ARG A 83 -8.47 3.45 14.04
CA ARG A 83 -9.94 3.51 14.11
C ARG A 83 -10.52 3.69 12.70
N LYS A 84 -11.30 4.75 12.46
CA LYS A 84 -11.84 5.04 11.13
C LYS A 84 -10.80 5.75 10.27
N THR A 85 -10.14 4.99 9.41
CA THR A 85 -8.98 5.44 8.63
C THR A 85 -9.38 5.63 7.17
N ARG A 86 -8.97 6.74 6.58
CA ARG A 86 -9.15 7.04 5.15
C ARG A 86 -7.83 7.51 4.56
N VAL A 87 -7.44 6.97 3.41
CA VAL A 87 -6.25 7.40 2.68
C VAL A 87 -6.52 7.51 1.19
N LYS A 88 -5.77 8.38 0.51
CA LYS A 88 -5.82 8.53 -0.95
C LYS A 88 -4.49 8.11 -1.56
N LEU A 89 -4.54 7.31 -2.62
CA LEU A 89 -3.39 6.93 -3.42
C LEU A 89 -3.64 7.28 -4.87
N THR A 90 -2.74 8.07 -5.45
CA THR A 90 -2.79 8.49 -6.84
C THR A 90 -1.50 8.08 -7.55
N ARG A 91 -1.61 7.36 -8.67
CA ARG A 91 -0.48 6.85 -9.47
C ARG A 91 0.52 6.01 -8.66
N CYS A 92 0.05 5.36 -7.60
CA CYS A 92 0.91 4.56 -6.74
C CYS A 92 1.10 3.14 -7.26
N ARG A 93 2.25 2.54 -6.91
CA ARG A 93 2.61 1.15 -7.19
C ARG A 93 2.63 0.40 -5.87
N LEU A 94 1.69 -0.53 -5.67
CA LEU A 94 1.54 -1.29 -4.44
C LEU A 94 1.90 -2.74 -4.74
N ILE A 95 3.00 -3.21 -4.16
CA ILE A 95 3.61 -4.49 -4.52
C ILE A 95 3.80 -5.33 -3.27
N ALA A 96 2.97 -6.37 -3.13
CA ALA A 96 3.19 -7.48 -2.23
C ALA A 96 3.86 -8.62 -2.99
N LEU A 97 4.99 -9.13 -2.49
CA LEU A 97 5.76 -10.18 -3.15
C LEU A 97 5.23 -11.59 -2.87
N ASN A 98 4.29 -11.73 -1.95
CA ASN A 98 3.66 -12.99 -1.62
C ASN A 98 2.53 -13.35 -2.60
N PHE A 99 2.77 -14.37 -3.42
CA PHE A 99 1.80 -15.01 -4.33
C PHE A 99 1.52 -16.46 -3.94
N THR A 100 1.64 -16.80 -2.66
CA THR A 100 1.56 -18.18 -2.17
C THR A 100 0.34 -18.91 -2.73
N GLN A 101 0.53 -20.18 -3.09
CA GLN A 101 -0.55 -21.04 -3.54
C GLN A 101 -1.47 -21.39 -2.37
N PRO A 102 -2.79 -21.14 -2.46
CA PRO A 102 -3.73 -21.36 -1.36
C PRO A 102 -3.67 -22.77 -0.77
N GLU A 103 -3.46 -23.77 -1.62
CA GLU A 103 -3.35 -25.20 -1.27
C GLU A 103 -2.09 -25.56 -0.48
N MET A 104 -1.06 -24.72 -0.49
CA MET A 104 0.20 -24.96 0.22
C MET A 104 0.18 -24.43 1.67
N GLY A 105 -0.99 -24.02 2.16
CA GLY A 105 -1.20 -23.64 3.56
C GLY A 105 -0.75 -22.23 3.94
N GLY A 106 0.04 -21.57 3.10
CA GLY A 106 0.38 -20.15 3.31
C GLY A 106 -0.75 -19.22 2.86
N LYS A 107 -0.94 -18.12 3.59
CA LYS A 107 -1.94 -17.10 3.31
C LYS A 107 -1.24 -15.75 3.33
N SER A 108 -1.35 -15.00 2.23
CA SER A 108 -0.99 -13.58 2.22
C SER A 108 -2.10 -12.78 2.91
N THR A 109 -1.71 -11.68 3.55
CA THR A 109 -2.64 -10.72 4.14
C THR A 109 -3.29 -9.76 3.12
N GLY A 110 -3.01 -9.94 1.83
CA GLY A 110 -3.50 -9.10 0.72
C GLY A 110 -2.65 -7.85 0.49
N VAL A 111 -2.76 -7.22 -0.67
CA VAL A 111 -2.00 -5.99 -0.99
C VAL A 111 -2.38 -4.85 -0.04
N ILE A 112 -3.67 -4.75 0.31
CA ILE A 112 -4.22 -3.87 1.33
C ILE A 112 -4.66 -4.74 2.51
N CYS A 113 -4.01 -4.54 3.65
CA CYS A 113 -4.15 -5.36 4.83
C CYS A 113 -4.98 -4.67 5.92
N THR A 114 -5.99 -5.39 6.43
CA THR A 114 -6.74 -5.04 7.64
C THR A 114 -6.73 -6.15 8.69
N GLN A 115 -5.91 -7.19 8.50
CA GLN A 115 -5.76 -8.25 9.47
C GLN A 115 -5.25 -7.71 10.81
N GLY A 116 -5.89 -8.12 11.91
CA GLY A 116 -5.49 -7.70 13.27
C GLY A 116 -5.92 -6.29 13.67
N HIS A 117 -6.80 -5.64 12.90
CA HIS A 117 -7.42 -4.37 13.29
C HIS A 117 -8.21 -4.48 14.61
N ALA A 118 -8.24 -3.40 15.39
CA ALA A 118 -9.07 -3.34 16.59
C ALA A 118 -10.58 -3.39 16.26
N PRO A 119 -11.44 -3.83 17.20
CA PRO A 119 -12.89 -3.80 17.01
C PRO A 119 -13.40 -2.42 16.58
N GLY A 120 -14.13 -2.39 15.46
CA GLY A 120 -14.65 -1.15 14.86
C GLY A 120 -13.63 -0.35 14.04
N GLY A 121 -12.36 -0.75 14.01
CA GLY A 121 -11.35 -0.21 13.09
C GLY A 121 -11.73 -0.54 11.65
N SER A 122 -11.49 0.39 10.72
CA SER A 122 -11.78 0.18 9.30
C SER A 122 -10.95 1.11 8.43
N LEU A 123 -10.63 0.66 7.22
CA LEU A 123 -9.84 1.41 6.25
C LEU A 123 -10.67 1.71 5.01
N HIS A 124 -10.72 2.98 4.61
CA HIS A 124 -11.19 3.41 3.30
C HIS A 124 -10.00 3.84 2.44
N VAL A 125 -9.92 3.32 1.22
CA VAL A 125 -8.82 3.62 0.29
C VAL A 125 -9.37 4.24 -0.99
N ASP A 126 -9.08 5.50 -1.24
CA ASP A 126 -9.34 6.14 -2.52
C ASP A 126 -8.19 5.83 -3.49
N LEU A 127 -8.45 5.11 -4.57
CA LEU A 127 -7.46 4.67 -5.55
C LEU A 127 -7.66 5.37 -6.90
N GLU A 128 -6.62 6.05 -7.37
CA GLU A 128 -6.61 6.77 -8.64
C GLU A 128 -5.40 6.34 -9.46
N ASP A 129 -5.62 5.75 -10.63
CA ASP A 129 -4.55 5.32 -11.55
C ASP A 129 -3.46 4.43 -10.91
N CYS A 130 -3.83 3.56 -9.97
CA CYS A 130 -2.89 2.74 -9.20
C CYS A 130 -2.62 1.37 -9.84
N ARG A 131 -1.44 0.82 -9.54
CA ARG A 131 -1.00 -0.50 -10.01
C ARG A 131 -0.68 -1.40 -8.83
N LEU A 132 -1.40 -2.51 -8.72
CA LEU A 132 -1.30 -3.46 -7.62
C LEU A 132 -0.73 -4.79 -8.09
N ALA A 133 0.09 -5.43 -7.26
CA ALA A 133 0.56 -6.79 -7.48
C ALA A 133 0.64 -7.54 -6.14
N GLY A 134 0.14 -8.78 -6.10
CA GLY A 134 0.20 -9.63 -4.91
C GLY A 134 -0.75 -10.82 -4.96
N TYR A 135 -0.97 -11.50 -3.85
CA TYR A 135 -1.93 -12.60 -3.77
C TYR A 135 -3.34 -12.15 -4.14
N SER A 136 -3.92 -11.25 -3.34
CA SER A 136 -5.24 -10.63 -3.51
C SER A 136 -5.15 -9.12 -3.30
N VAL A 137 -6.12 -8.33 -3.78
CA VAL A 137 -6.13 -6.87 -3.54
C VAL A 137 -6.36 -6.57 -2.05
N LEU A 138 -7.34 -7.23 -1.44
CA LEU A 138 -7.73 -7.04 -0.05
C LEU A 138 -7.34 -8.25 0.80
N THR A 139 -7.28 -8.07 2.12
CA THR A 139 -7.20 -9.18 3.06
C THR A 139 -8.26 -10.24 2.78
N PRO A 140 -7.88 -11.51 2.58
CA PRO A 140 -8.85 -12.59 2.42
C PRO A 140 -9.61 -12.89 3.71
N GLY A 141 -10.92 -13.12 3.59
CA GLY A 141 -11.77 -13.54 4.71
C GLY A 141 -12.34 -12.36 5.52
N PRO A 142 -12.89 -12.63 6.72
CA PRO A 142 -13.67 -11.66 7.48
C PRO A 142 -12.94 -10.36 7.81
N ASP A 143 -11.63 -10.42 8.09
CA ASP A 143 -10.83 -9.23 8.39
C ASP A 143 -10.78 -8.25 7.20
N GLY A 144 -10.96 -8.73 5.97
CA GLY A 144 -11.05 -7.92 4.77
C GLY A 144 -12.32 -7.07 4.67
N GLU A 145 -13.40 -7.44 5.37
CA GLU A 145 -14.66 -6.68 5.41
C GLU A 145 -14.49 -5.30 6.07
N ALA A 146 -13.41 -5.11 6.83
CA ALA A 146 -13.03 -3.82 7.39
C ALA A 146 -12.48 -2.83 6.35
N THR A 147 -12.19 -3.29 5.13
CA THR A 147 -11.72 -2.45 4.04
C THR A 147 -12.86 -2.06 3.10
N THR A 148 -12.94 -0.78 2.78
CA THR A 148 -13.72 -0.25 1.68
C THR A 148 -12.79 0.53 0.75
N PHE A 149 -13.17 0.70 -0.51
CA PHE A 149 -12.37 1.47 -1.44
C PHE A 149 -13.24 2.18 -2.48
N SER A 150 -12.67 3.21 -3.08
CA SER A 150 -13.22 3.89 -4.26
C SER A 150 -12.17 3.86 -5.35
N THR A 151 -12.60 3.77 -6.62
CA THR A 151 -11.68 3.74 -7.77
C THR A 151 -12.02 4.85 -8.75
N THR A 152 -11.01 5.60 -9.19
CA THR A 152 -11.10 6.55 -10.31
C THR A 152 -9.96 6.26 -11.29
N GLY A 153 -10.16 6.54 -12.58
CA GLY A 153 -9.15 6.31 -13.60
C GLY A 153 -8.87 4.82 -13.82
N ARG A 154 -7.62 4.48 -14.18
CA ARG A 154 -7.22 3.12 -14.54
C ARG A 154 -6.45 2.43 -13.42
N ASN A 155 -7.16 1.63 -12.62
CA ASN A 155 -6.54 0.80 -11.60
C ASN A 155 -6.30 -0.62 -12.15
N THR A 156 -5.09 -1.14 -12.00
CA THR A 156 -4.72 -2.48 -12.53
C THR A 156 -4.24 -3.39 -11.40
N ALA A 157 -4.49 -4.70 -11.51
CA ALA A 157 -4.06 -5.68 -10.51
C ALA A 157 -3.47 -6.95 -11.16
N TYR A 158 -2.22 -7.27 -10.83
CA TYR A 158 -1.59 -8.57 -11.12
C TYR A 158 -1.70 -9.47 -9.90
N LEU A 159 -2.64 -10.42 -9.94
CA LEU A 159 -3.00 -11.22 -8.76
C LEU A 159 -2.68 -12.70 -8.94
N GLN A 160 -2.57 -13.43 -7.83
CA GLN A 160 -2.55 -14.89 -7.85
C GLN A 160 -3.75 -15.42 -8.65
N PHE A 161 -3.54 -16.42 -9.52
CA PHE A 161 -4.49 -16.78 -10.58
C PHE A 161 -5.87 -17.27 -10.12
N LYS A 162 -5.99 -17.79 -8.89
CA LYS A 162 -7.25 -18.21 -8.26
C LYS A 162 -7.97 -17.07 -7.53
N GLN A 163 -7.29 -15.95 -7.29
CA GLN A 163 -7.89 -14.82 -6.57
C GLN A 163 -8.79 -14.00 -7.50
N PRO A 164 -9.97 -13.58 -7.01
CA PRO A 164 -10.86 -12.73 -7.77
C PRO A 164 -10.24 -11.35 -7.98
N THR A 165 -10.67 -10.67 -9.04
CA THR A 165 -10.35 -9.28 -9.28
C THR A 165 -11.53 -8.44 -8.81
N PRO A 166 -11.37 -7.55 -7.82
CA PRO A 166 -12.47 -6.69 -7.37
C PRO A 166 -12.97 -5.75 -8.47
N GLU A 167 -14.22 -5.32 -8.36
CA GLU A 167 -14.78 -4.29 -9.23
C GLU A 167 -13.93 -3.00 -9.15
N GLY A 168 -13.78 -2.30 -10.28
CA GLY A 168 -12.94 -1.11 -10.38
C GLY A 168 -11.47 -1.39 -10.72
N PHE A 169 -11.05 -2.66 -10.82
CA PHE A 169 -9.70 -3.05 -11.26
C PHE A 169 -9.69 -3.83 -12.58
N GLU A 170 -8.74 -3.49 -13.44
CA GLU A 170 -8.36 -4.27 -14.62
C GLU A 170 -7.37 -5.37 -14.22
N ARG A 171 -7.72 -6.64 -14.49
CA ARG A 171 -6.84 -7.78 -14.24
C ARG A 171 -5.69 -7.80 -15.25
N ILE A 172 -4.47 -7.85 -14.76
CA ILE A 172 -3.28 -8.12 -15.58
C ILE A 172 -3.04 -9.63 -15.60
N GLY A 173 -3.06 -10.22 -16.80
CA GLY A 173 -2.89 -11.67 -16.99
C GLY A 173 -1.45 -12.11 -17.27
N THR A 174 -0.60 -11.20 -17.72
CA THR A 174 0.82 -11.46 -18.03
C THR A 174 1.73 -10.89 -16.95
N TRP A 175 2.98 -11.35 -16.90
CA TRP A 175 3.98 -10.80 -15.98
C TRP A 175 4.20 -9.29 -16.24
N PRO A 176 3.91 -8.39 -15.29
CA PRO A 176 4.03 -6.95 -15.48
C PRO A 176 5.47 -6.49 -15.22
N ALA A 177 6.36 -6.76 -16.19
CA ALA A 177 7.80 -6.49 -16.05
C ALA A 177 8.11 -5.04 -15.65
N ASP A 178 7.36 -4.08 -16.18
CA ASP A 178 7.53 -2.65 -15.90
C ASP A 178 7.09 -2.25 -14.49
N LEU A 179 6.11 -2.94 -13.89
CA LEU A 179 5.74 -2.74 -12.49
C LEU A 179 6.83 -3.24 -11.56
N PHE A 180 7.34 -4.45 -11.80
CA PHE A 180 8.40 -5.03 -10.98
C PHE A 180 9.75 -4.34 -11.18
N ALA A 181 9.99 -3.72 -12.34
CA ALA A 181 11.15 -2.86 -12.55
C ALA A 181 11.19 -1.65 -11.59
N ALA A 182 10.04 -1.21 -11.08
CA ALA A 182 9.97 -0.12 -10.10
C ALA A 182 10.51 -0.48 -8.71
N ILE A 183 10.76 -1.77 -8.44
CA ILE A 183 11.41 -2.26 -7.21
C ILE A 183 12.93 -2.12 -7.32
N ALA A 184 13.46 -2.21 -8.55
CA ALA A 184 14.88 -2.19 -8.77
C ALA A 184 15.47 -0.85 -8.28
N PRO A 185 16.70 -0.86 -7.75
CA PRO A 185 17.41 0.39 -7.53
C PRO A 185 17.49 1.17 -8.85
N PRO A 186 17.57 2.51 -8.80
CA PRO A 186 17.75 3.31 -10.00
C PRO A 186 18.91 2.75 -10.84
N PRO A 187 18.77 2.70 -12.17
CA PRO A 187 19.84 2.23 -13.03
C PRO A 187 21.10 3.06 -12.79
N PHE A 188 22.25 2.39 -12.66
CA PHE A 188 23.54 3.08 -12.64
C PHE A 188 23.75 3.74 -14.01
N GLY A 189 23.54 5.06 -14.11
CA GLY A 189 23.56 5.70 -15.42
C GLY A 189 23.58 7.23 -15.50
N ASP A 190 23.14 7.97 -14.47
CA ASP A 190 23.19 9.46 -14.47
C ASP A 190 23.92 10.05 -13.26
N ALA A 191 24.71 9.23 -12.55
CA ALA A 191 25.70 9.78 -11.64
C ALA A 191 26.75 10.50 -12.50
N VAL A 192 26.64 11.82 -12.59
CA VAL A 192 27.74 12.69 -13.01
C VAL A 192 28.92 12.34 -12.11
N ILE A 193 29.85 11.54 -12.62
CA ILE A 193 31.17 11.39 -12.01
C ILE A 193 31.77 12.78 -12.11
N PRO A 194 31.97 13.52 -10.99
CA PRO A 194 32.66 14.80 -11.08
C PRO A 194 34.05 14.52 -11.69
N PRO A 195 34.46 15.26 -12.73
CA PRO A 195 35.76 15.03 -13.33
C PRO A 195 36.84 15.34 -12.29
N GLY A 196 37.62 14.32 -11.93
CA GLY A 196 38.87 14.47 -11.17
C GLY A 196 38.80 13.99 -9.72
N ARG A 197 39.27 12.77 -9.50
CA ARG A 197 40.22 12.45 -8.43
C ARG A 197 41.34 11.60 -9.01
#